data_AF-A0A831LYT0-F1
#
_entry.id   AF-A0A831LYT0-F1
#
_cell.length_a   1.000
_cell.length_b   1.000
_cell.length_c   1.000
_cell.angle_alpha   90.00
_cell.angle_beta   90.00
_cell.angle_gamma   90.00
#
_symmetry.space_group_name_H-M   'P 1'
#
loop_
_entity.id
_entity.type
_entity.pdbx_description
1 polymer ?
#
loop_
_entity_poly.entity_id
_entity_poly.type
_entity_poly.pdbx_seq_one_letter_code
_entity_poly.pdbx_strand_id
1 'polypeptide(L)'
;MAEKLPDIYLFNPTCEYAVANGHASWQPNRLLQKMEEDLGMLPLFFARPSDVVLVKKIPPADYQEALEKIGIAPPRFIQISEIAKNDTFLNEPKNRLLPWGWSPAAHRLLEPLKLSCSKEFQRSPVANWKPEYRKIYSKKFALGILKELLPLLPAGKILPPRLIPQVCTTKPEIETLIRKWGKVMVKAPWSSSGRGLQRVTKTPVVEKVWEK
;
A
#
# COMPACT_ATOMS: atom_id res chain seq x y z
N MET A 1 -10.00 -9.50 32.00
CA MET A 1 -9.30 -8.60 31.05
C MET A 1 -10.37 -7.90 30.24
N ALA A 2 -10.31 -6.58 30.04
CA ALA A 2 -11.28 -5.91 29.18
C ALA A 2 -11.19 -6.48 27.76
N GLU A 3 -12.32 -6.87 27.18
CA GLU A 3 -12.38 -7.43 25.84
C GLU A 3 -11.90 -6.38 24.84
N LYS A 4 -10.82 -6.69 24.11
CA LYS A 4 -10.18 -5.73 23.21
C LYS A 4 -10.91 -5.75 21.88
N LEU A 5 -11.51 -4.62 21.52
CA LEU A 5 -12.26 -4.45 20.26
C LEU A 5 -11.47 -4.97 19.03
N PRO A 6 -12.17 -5.48 18.00
CA PRO A 6 -11.54 -6.05 16.81
C PRO A 6 -10.86 -4.99 15.94
N ASP A 7 -9.71 -5.34 15.38
CA ASP A 7 -9.09 -4.63 14.26
C ASP A 7 -9.67 -5.16 12.94
N ILE A 8 -9.90 -4.27 11.98
CA ILE A 8 -10.42 -4.64 10.66
C ILE A 8 -9.33 -4.52 9.61
N TYR A 9 -8.93 -5.63 9.02
CA TYR A 9 -7.88 -5.70 8.02
C TYR A 9 -8.46 -5.73 6.60
N LEU A 10 -7.76 -5.10 5.67
CA LEU A 10 -8.07 -5.16 4.24
C LEU A 10 -6.78 -5.36 3.45
N PHE A 11 -6.69 -6.42 2.66
CA PHE A 11 -5.58 -6.59 1.74
C PHE A 11 -5.82 -5.84 0.42
N ASN A 12 -5.20 -4.67 0.25
CA ASN A 12 -5.28 -3.83 -0.95
C ASN A 12 -3.87 -3.50 -1.50
N PRO A 13 -3.12 -4.50 -2.02
CA PRO A 13 -1.71 -4.40 -2.42
C PRO A 13 -1.42 -3.44 -3.57
N THR A 14 -2.44 -2.86 -4.18
CA THR A 14 -2.31 -1.89 -5.27
C THR A 14 -2.53 -0.44 -4.81
N CYS A 15 -2.44 -0.20 -3.50
CA CYS A 15 -2.69 1.11 -2.90
C CYS A 15 -1.84 2.22 -3.53
N GLU A 16 -0.59 1.96 -3.94
CA GLU A 16 0.23 2.99 -4.58
C GLU A 16 -0.28 3.36 -5.98
N TYR A 17 -0.93 2.45 -6.71
CA TYR A 17 -1.59 2.79 -7.98
C TYR A 17 -2.85 3.62 -7.75
N ALA A 18 -3.63 3.29 -6.72
CA ALA A 18 -4.77 4.10 -6.32
C ALA A 18 -4.34 5.52 -5.93
N VAL A 19 -3.25 5.64 -5.17
CA VAL A 19 -2.65 6.93 -4.81
C VAL A 19 -2.08 7.66 -6.03
N ALA A 20 -1.41 6.94 -6.95
CA ALA A 20 -0.87 7.52 -8.19
C ALA A 20 -1.98 8.10 -9.06
N ASN A 21 -3.07 7.35 -9.24
CA ASN A 21 -4.25 7.75 -10.01
C ASN A 21 -5.05 8.86 -9.32
N GLY A 22 -5.15 8.84 -7.99
CA GLY A 22 -5.75 9.89 -7.18
C GLY A 22 -7.29 9.82 -7.04
N HIS A 23 -7.99 8.98 -7.82
CA HIS A 23 -9.45 8.85 -7.69
C HIS A 23 -9.87 7.81 -6.65
N ALA A 24 -10.92 8.15 -5.89
CA ALA A 24 -11.56 7.23 -4.95
C ALA A 24 -12.31 6.07 -5.64
N SER A 25 -12.62 6.19 -6.92
CA SER A 25 -13.22 5.14 -7.76
C SER A 25 -12.18 4.24 -8.46
N TRP A 26 -10.89 4.39 -8.13
CA TRP A 26 -9.84 3.59 -8.77
C TRP A 26 -10.12 2.09 -8.63
N GLN A 27 -9.95 1.37 -9.73
CA GLN A 27 -10.00 -0.09 -9.75
C GLN A 27 -8.77 -0.65 -10.46
N PRO A 28 -8.19 -1.75 -9.96
CA PRO A 28 -7.11 -2.42 -10.67
C PRO A 28 -7.60 -3.02 -11.99
N ASN A 29 -6.67 -3.37 -12.89
CA ASN A 29 -7.01 -4.25 -14.01
C ASN A 29 -7.36 -5.67 -13.52
N ARG A 30 -7.96 -6.50 -14.38
CA ARG A 30 -8.43 -7.86 -14.03
C ARG A 30 -7.36 -8.74 -13.37
N LEU A 31 -6.12 -8.68 -13.88
CA LEU A 31 -5.00 -9.45 -13.32
C LEU A 31 -4.73 -9.05 -11.86
N LEU A 32 -4.67 -7.75 -11.59
CA LEU A 32 -4.45 -7.25 -10.24
C LEU A 32 -5.66 -7.50 -9.35
N GLN A 33 -6.90 -7.38 -9.85
CA GLN A 33 -8.10 -7.72 -9.09
C GLN A 33 -8.09 -9.17 -8.60
N LYS A 34 -7.66 -10.09 -9.47
CA LYS A 34 -7.50 -11.51 -9.12
C LYS A 34 -6.40 -11.72 -8.07
N MET A 35 -5.27 -11.04 -8.20
CA MET A 35 -4.21 -11.08 -7.17
C MET A 35 -4.71 -10.59 -5.80
N GLU A 36 -5.47 -9.50 -5.75
CA GLU A 36 -6.08 -9.01 -4.51
C GLU A 36 -7.08 -10.01 -3.91
N GLU A 37 -7.83 -10.72 -4.74
CA GLU A 37 -8.76 -11.77 -4.29
C GLU A 37 -8.01 -12.98 -3.72
N ASP A 38 -7.09 -13.54 -4.50
CA ASP A 38 -6.36 -14.77 -4.17
C ASP A 38 -5.50 -14.60 -2.90
N LEU A 39 -5.00 -13.39 -2.67
CA LEU A 39 -4.17 -13.04 -1.51
C LEU A 39 -4.92 -12.27 -0.43
N GLY A 40 -6.25 -12.12 -0.56
CA GLY A 40 -7.08 -11.31 0.34
C GLY A 40 -6.98 -11.73 1.81
N MET A 41 -6.65 -13.00 2.05
CA MET A 41 -6.58 -13.62 3.37
C MET A 41 -5.22 -13.45 4.05
N LEU A 42 -4.18 -12.96 3.36
CA LEU A 42 -2.83 -12.79 3.95
C LEU A 42 -2.80 -12.11 5.33
N PRO A 43 -3.69 -11.13 5.65
CA PRO A 43 -3.74 -10.57 6.99
C PRO A 43 -4.02 -11.55 8.14
N LEU A 44 -4.53 -12.75 7.86
CA LEU A 44 -4.78 -13.78 8.88
C LEU A 44 -3.54 -14.10 9.72
N PHE A 45 -2.32 -13.99 9.15
CA PHE A 45 -1.09 -14.37 9.83
C PHE A 45 -0.61 -13.38 10.90
N PHE A 46 -1.18 -12.18 10.94
CA PHE A 46 -0.88 -11.17 11.97
C PHE A 46 -2.13 -10.60 12.64
N ALA A 47 -3.32 -11.03 12.21
CA ALA A 47 -4.58 -10.76 12.88
C ALA A 47 -4.76 -11.70 14.09
N ARG A 48 -5.44 -11.22 15.12
CA ARG A 48 -5.87 -12.06 16.25
C ARG A 48 -7.12 -12.84 15.85
N PRO A 49 -7.44 -13.96 16.52
CA PRO A 49 -8.69 -14.69 16.28
C PRO A 49 -9.96 -13.82 16.43
N SER A 50 -9.91 -12.81 17.30
CA SER A 50 -11.01 -11.85 17.50
C SER A 50 -11.11 -10.77 16.42
N ASP A 51 -10.09 -10.60 15.57
CA ASP A 51 -10.07 -9.57 14.54
C ASP A 51 -10.86 -9.98 13.29
N VAL A 52 -11.00 -9.06 12.34
CA VAL A 52 -11.73 -9.30 11.09
C VAL A 52 -10.82 -9.06 9.89
N VAL A 53 -10.86 -9.99 8.93
CA VAL A 53 -10.22 -9.80 7.63
C VAL A 53 -11.30 -9.67 6.56
N LEU A 54 -11.29 -8.53 5.87
CA LEU A 54 -12.18 -8.25 4.76
C LEU A 54 -11.66 -8.91 3.49
N VAL A 55 -12.49 -9.77 2.89
CA VAL A 55 -12.12 -10.57 1.71
C VAL A 55 -13.12 -10.37 0.57
N LYS A 56 -12.69 -10.55 -0.68
CA LYS A 56 -13.61 -10.54 -1.82
C LYS A 56 -14.44 -11.82 -1.91
N LYS A 57 -13.86 -12.93 -1.43
CA LYS A 57 -14.45 -14.26 -1.41
C LYS A 57 -14.13 -14.92 -0.07
N ILE A 58 -15.15 -15.49 0.57
CA ILE A 58 -14.99 -16.23 1.82
C ILE A 58 -14.18 -17.51 1.54
N PRO A 59 -13.17 -17.85 2.37
CA PRO A 59 -12.47 -19.13 2.23
C PRO A 59 -13.43 -20.31 2.37
N PRO A 60 -13.19 -21.40 1.62
CA PRO A 60 -13.95 -22.63 1.82
C PRO A 60 -13.65 -23.25 3.20
N ALA A 61 -14.56 -24.09 3.69
CA ALA A 61 -14.47 -24.66 5.04
C ALA A 61 -13.23 -25.54 5.24
N ASP A 62 -12.84 -26.30 4.22
CA ASP A 62 -11.63 -27.14 4.21
C ASP A 62 -10.33 -26.33 4.41
N TYR A 63 -10.30 -25.07 3.97
CA TYR A 63 -9.19 -24.16 4.23
C TYR A 63 -9.07 -23.80 5.71
N GLN A 64 -10.19 -23.58 6.40
CA GLN A 64 -10.19 -23.31 7.84
C GLN A 64 -9.69 -24.53 8.62
N GLU A 65 -10.18 -25.73 8.27
CA GLU A 65 -9.69 -26.98 8.87
C GLU A 65 -8.18 -27.19 8.63
N ALA A 66 -7.69 -26.82 7.44
CA ALA A 66 -6.26 -26.92 7.13
C ALA A 66 -5.41 -25.97 7.98
N LEU A 67 -5.90 -24.75 8.26
CA LEU A 67 -5.24 -23.80 9.15
C LEU A 67 -5.22 -24.31 10.60
N GLU A 68 -6.35 -24.84 11.08
CA GLU A 68 -6.45 -25.39 12.44
C GLU A 68 -5.51 -26.58 12.65
N LYS A 69 -5.38 -27.48 11.65
CA LYS A 69 -4.45 -28.62 11.69
C LYS A 69 -2.98 -28.22 11.87
N ILE A 70 -2.60 -27.01 11.45
CA ILE A 70 -1.25 -26.46 11.64
C ILE A 70 -1.16 -25.48 12.82
N GLY A 71 -2.18 -25.44 13.67
CA GLY A 71 -2.21 -24.63 14.89
C GLY A 71 -2.51 -23.14 14.65
N ILE A 72 -3.09 -22.79 13.50
CA ILE A 72 -3.50 -21.41 13.20
C ILE A 72 -5.00 -21.28 13.46
N ALA A 73 -5.38 -20.44 14.44
CA ALA A 73 -6.75 -20.02 14.66
C ALA A 73 -7.06 -18.80 13.76
N PRO A 74 -7.85 -18.95 12.68
CA PRO A 74 -8.10 -17.85 11.76
C PRO A 74 -8.98 -16.76 12.41
N PRO A 75 -8.84 -15.50 11.96
CA PRO A 75 -9.76 -14.43 12.31
C PRO A 75 -11.13 -14.64 11.66
N ARG A 76 -12.11 -13.79 12.02
CA ARG A 76 -13.40 -13.74 11.34
C ARG A 76 -13.22 -13.19 9.92
N PHE A 77 -13.65 -13.94 8.90
CA PHE A 77 -13.68 -13.44 7.52
C PHE A 77 -15.04 -12.81 7.20
N ILE A 78 -15.02 -11.60 6.64
CA ILE A 78 -16.23 -10.92 6.16
C ILE A 78 -16.05 -10.53 4.70
N GLN A 79 -17.06 -10.82 3.89
CA GLN A 79 -17.04 -10.46 2.48
C GLN A 79 -17.25 -8.95 2.32
N ILE A 80 -16.43 -8.30 1.48
CA ILE A 80 -16.46 -6.84 1.27
C ILE A 80 -17.85 -6.35 0.84
N SER A 81 -18.58 -7.14 0.05
CA SER A 81 -19.95 -6.82 -0.40
C SER A 81 -20.97 -6.70 0.73
N GLU A 82 -20.67 -7.27 1.90
CA GLU A 82 -21.57 -7.35 3.04
C GLU A 82 -21.35 -6.25 4.07
N ILE A 83 -20.27 -5.46 3.94
CA ILE A 83 -19.93 -4.36 4.87
C ILE A 83 -21.10 -3.40 5.05
N ALA A 84 -21.80 -3.05 3.96
CA ALA A 84 -22.92 -2.10 3.97
C ALA A 84 -24.30 -2.78 4.09
N LYS A 85 -24.37 -4.10 4.07
CA LYS A 85 -25.63 -4.87 4.14
C LYS A 85 -25.87 -5.51 5.51
N ASN A 86 -24.79 -5.72 6.26
CA ASN A 86 -24.84 -6.35 7.57
C ASN A 86 -24.88 -5.26 8.66
N ASP A 87 -26.08 -4.86 9.07
CA ASP A 87 -26.29 -3.82 10.09
C ASP A 87 -25.62 -4.16 11.42
N THR A 88 -25.58 -5.44 11.80
CA THR A 88 -24.90 -5.89 13.01
C THR A 88 -23.41 -5.60 12.93
N PHE A 89 -22.75 -6.02 11.85
CA PHE A 89 -21.33 -5.76 11.66
C PHE A 89 -21.05 -4.27 11.48
N LEU A 90 -21.91 -3.52 10.78
CA LEU A 90 -21.72 -2.09 10.56
C LEU A 90 -21.63 -1.31 11.90
N ASN A 91 -22.52 -1.63 12.83
CA ASN A 91 -22.65 -0.95 14.12
C ASN A 91 -21.81 -1.56 15.25
N GLU A 92 -21.29 -2.78 15.07
CA GLU A 92 -20.39 -3.43 16.02
C GLU A 92 -19.18 -2.52 16.35
N PRO A 93 -18.86 -2.26 17.63
CA PRO A 93 -17.70 -1.45 17.99
C PRO A 93 -16.38 -2.06 17.49
N LYS A 94 -15.53 -1.22 16.89
CA LYS A 94 -14.23 -1.61 16.30
C LYS A 94 -13.11 -0.81 16.93
N ASN A 95 -11.91 -1.37 16.99
CA ASN A 95 -10.75 -0.64 17.44
C ASN A 95 -10.26 0.33 16.35
N ARG A 96 -9.80 -0.20 15.21
CA ARG A 96 -9.25 0.58 14.09
C ARG A 96 -9.39 -0.19 12.77
N LEU A 97 -9.17 0.54 11.68
CA LEU A 97 -9.11 0.00 10.32
C LEU A 97 -7.64 -0.08 9.88
N LEU A 98 -7.24 -1.18 9.27
CA LEU A 98 -5.88 -1.51 8.88
C LEU A 98 -5.84 -2.07 7.44
N PRO A 99 -5.98 -1.21 6.42
CA PRO A 99 -5.69 -1.62 5.06
C PRO A 99 -4.18 -1.87 4.88
N TRP A 100 -3.82 -2.72 3.92
CA TRP A 100 -2.43 -2.96 3.51
C TRP A 100 -1.72 -1.66 3.12
N GLY A 101 -2.45 -0.72 2.53
CA GLY A 101 -2.00 0.67 2.47
C GLY A 101 -3.14 1.66 2.28
N TRP A 102 -2.99 2.84 2.87
CA TRP A 102 -3.99 3.90 2.79
C TRP A 102 -4.01 4.54 1.40
N SER A 103 -5.20 4.63 0.81
CA SER A 103 -5.42 5.27 -0.48
C SER A 103 -6.83 5.86 -0.55
N PRO A 104 -7.11 6.79 -1.50
CA PRO A 104 -8.47 7.30 -1.70
C PRO A 104 -9.51 6.18 -1.86
N ALA A 105 -9.16 5.12 -2.58
CA ALA A 105 -10.05 3.98 -2.81
C ALA A 105 -10.28 3.16 -1.53
N ALA A 106 -9.25 2.94 -0.71
CA ALA A 106 -9.38 2.26 0.57
C ALA A 106 -10.27 3.04 1.55
N HIS A 107 -10.11 4.36 1.61
CA HIS A 107 -10.97 5.21 2.42
C HIS A 107 -12.43 5.15 1.98
N ARG A 108 -12.70 5.19 0.67
CA ARG A 108 -14.07 5.05 0.15
C ARG A 108 -14.68 3.69 0.51
N LEU A 109 -13.93 2.60 0.34
CA LEU A 109 -14.40 1.24 0.65
C LEU A 109 -14.75 1.10 2.13
N LEU A 110 -13.90 1.62 3.00
CA LEU A 110 -14.01 1.45 4.46
C LEU A 110 -14.82 2.55 5.16
N GLU A 111 -15.28 3.57 4.43
CA GLU A 111 -16.04 4.70 4.97
C GLU A 111 -17.20 4.28 5.90
N PRO A 112 -18.03 3.28 5.54
CA PRO A 112 -19.16 2.88 6.39
C PRO A 112 -18.74 2.42 7.79
N LEU A 113 -17.52 1.91 7.94
CA LEU A 113 -17.02 1.35 9.21
C LEU A 113 -16.38 2.39 10.14
N LYS A 114 -16.10 3.61 9.65
CA LYS A 114 -15.33 4.60 10.42
C LYS A 114 -16.07 5.09 11.67
N LEU A 115 -17.39 5.21 11.60
CA LEU A 115 -18.20 5.72 12.72
C LEU A 115 -18.24 4.75 13.91
N SER A 116 -18.16 3.44 13.66
CA SER A 116 -18.10 2.41 14.69
C SER A 116 -16.68 2.12 15.21
N CYS A 117 -15.66 2.80 14.69
CA CYS A 117 -14.29 2.69 15.20
C CYS A 117 -14.08 3.50 16.50
N SER A 118 -13.02 3.16 17.24
CA SER A 118 -12.65 3.87 18.48
C SER A 118 -12.43 5.37 18.27
N LYS A 119 -12.60 6.16 19.34
CA LYS A 119 -12.29 7.60 19.32
C LYS A 119 -10.82 7.89 19.03
N GLU A 120 -9.91 7.00 19.44
CA GLU A 120 -8.49 7.10 19.11
C GLU A 120 -8.30 7.01 17.59
N PHE A 121 -8.88 6.01 16.93
CA PHE A 121 -8.82 5.89 15.48
C PHE A 121 -9.47 7.08 14.78
N GLN A 122 -10.68 7.49 15.19
CA GLN A 122 -11.39 8.62 14.57
C GLN A 122 -10.59 9.94 14.62
N ARG A 123 -9.76 10.14 15.65
CA ARG A 123 -8.88 11.32 15.81
C ARG A 123 -7.53 11.18 15.11
N SER A 124 -7.18 9.97 14.66
CA SER A 124 -5.91 9.70 14.00
C SER A 124 -5.80 10.45 12.66
N PRO A 125 -4.60 10.94 12.28
CA PRO A 125 -4.40 11.56 10.97
C PRO A 125 -4.75 10.62 9.81
N VAL A 126 -4.63 9.30 10.00
CA VAL A 126 -4.96 8.30 8.97
C VAL A 126 -6.44 7.94 8.91
N ALA A 127 -7.31 8.52 9.75
CA ALA A 127 -8.74 8.27 9.69
C ALA A 127 -9.35 8.76 8.36
N ASN A 128 -8.78 9.82 7.80
CA ASN A 128 -9.29 10.47 6.59
C ASN A 128 -8.17 10.66 5.57
N TRP A 129 -8.52 10.47 4.30
CA TRP A 129 -7.60 10.76 3.22
C TRP A 129 -7.39 12.27 3.12
N LYS A 130 -6.13 12.68 2.93
CA LYS A 130 -5.81 14.06 2.55
C LYS A 130 -4.96 14.06 1.28
N PRO A 131 -5.26 14.91 0.27
CA PRO A 131 -4.52 14.93 -0.99
C PRO A 131 -2.99 15.07 -0.82
N GLU A 132 -2.52 15.77 0.21
CA GLU A 132 -1.11 15.91 0.54
C GLU A 132 -0.41 14.60 0.87
N TYR A 133 -1.13 13.59 1.38
CA TYR A 133 -0.58 12.27 1.68
C TYR A 133 -0.04 11.58 0.44
N ARG A 134 -0.57 11.89 -0.75
CA ARG A 134 -0.03 11.40 -2.03
C ARG A 134 1.47 11.68 -2.18
N LYS A 135 1.96 12.82 -1.67
CA LYS A 135 3.39 13.17 -1.77
C LYS A 135 4.25 12.19 -0.97
N ILE A 136 3.78 11.70 0.17
CA ILE A 136 4.48 10.78 1.08
C ILE A 136 4.76 9.44 0.36
N TYR A 137 3.84 8.99 -0.49
CA TYR A 137 3.98 7.77 -1.31
C TYR A 137 4.98 7.90 -2.48
N SER A 138 5.57 9.08 -2.71
CA SER A 138 6.46 9.29 -3.84
C SER A 138 7.91 8.89 -3.53
N LYS A 139 8.60 8.33 -4.53
CA LYS A 139 10.06 8.12 -4.47
C LYS A 139 10.83 9.43 -4.29
N LYS A 140 10.25 10.56 -4.72
CA LYS A 140 10.80 11.91 -4.50
C LYS A 140 10.82 12.25 -3.00
N PHE A 141 9.73 11.97 -2.28
CA PHE A 141 9.68 12.17 -0.84
C PHE A 141 10.66 11.26 -0.10
N ALA A 142 10.69 9.97 -0.46
CA ALA A 142 11.66 9.02 0.10
C ALA A 142 13.13 9.45 -0.13
N LEU A 143 13.43 10.06 -1.28
CA LEU A 143 14.76 10.62 -1.54
C LEU A 143 15.08 11.83 -0.63
N GLY A 144 14.08 12.66 -0.30
CA GLY A 144 14.25 13.72 0.70
C GLY A 144 14.66 13.15 2.05
N ILE A 145 13.91 12.16 2.55
CA ILE A 145 14.22 11.46 3.79
C ILE A 145 15.61 10.81 3.74
N LEU A 146 15.96 10.15 2.63
CA LEU A 146 17.29 9.56 2.47
C LEU A 146 18.41 10.61 2.62
N LYS A 147 18.25 11.79 2.01
CA LYS A 147 19.25 12.86 2.10
C LYS A 147 19.41 13.41 3.51
N GLU A 148 18.33 13.47 4.28
CA GLU A 148 18.36 13.90 5.69
C GLU A 148 18.94 12.82 6.61
N LEU A 149 18.71 11.55 6.30
CA LEU A 149 19.16 10.42 7.11
C LEU A 149 20.64 10.10 6.93
N LEU A 150 21.17 10.18 5.71
CA LEU A 150 22.55 9.78 5.39
C LEU A 150 23.61 10.47 6.29
N PRO A 151 23.57 11.78 6.55
CA PRO A 151 24.52 12.45 7.45
C PRO A 151 24.50 11.95 8.91
N LEU A 152 23.40 11.33 9.35
CA LEU A 152 23.22 10.84 10.72
C LEU A 152 23.76 9.42 10.92
N LEU A 153 24.20 8.77 9.85
CA LEU A 153 24.60 7.37 9.84
C LEU A 153 26.12 7.23 9.66
N PRO A 154 26.74 6.12 10.13
CA PRO A 154 28.17 5.91 9.99
C PRO A 154 28.62 5.89 8.53
N ALA A 155 29.54 6.79 8.15
CA ALA A 155 29.95 7.02 6.76
C ALA A 155 30.38 5.75 5.99
N GLY A 156 31.03 4.80 6.67
CA GLY A 156 31.47 3.52 6.07
C GLY A 156 30.37 2.47 5.87
N LYS A 157 29.15 2.72 6.36
CA LYS A 157 28.01 1.79 6.28
C LYS A 157 26.88 2.31 5.38
N ILE A 158 27.09 3.43 4.70
CA ILE A 158 26.05 4.10 3.93
C ILE A 158 26.43 4.32 2.47
N LEU A 159 25.42 4.68 1.68
CA LEU A 159 25.57 5.03 0.29
C LEU A 159 26.46 6.28 0.14
N PRO A 160 27.53 6.24 -0.68
CA PRO A 160 28.35 7.42 -0.91
C PRO A 160 27.56 8.50 -1.65
N PRO A 161 27.80 9.81 -1.40
CA PRO A 161 27.02 10.90 -1.98
C PRO A 161 26.87 10.85 -3.50
N ARG A 162 27.91 10.38 -4.21
CA ARG A 162 27.92 10.26 -5.68
C ARG A 162 26.90 9.27 -6.26
N LEU A 163 26.37 8.36 -5.43
CA LEU A 163 25.39 7.34 -5.80
C LEU A 163 23.96 7.70 -5.34
N ILE A 164 23.77 8.83 -4.65
CA ILE A 164 22.44 9.29 -4.26
C ILE A 164 21.58 9.52 -5.52
N PRO A 165 20.36 8.96 -5.58
CA PRO A 165 19.47 9.17 -6.73
C PRO A 165 19.15 10.65 -6.95
N GLN A 166 18.83 11.01 -8.20
CA GLN A 166 18.45 12.37 -8.58
C GLN A 166 17.04 12.37 -9.15
N VAL A 167 16.29 13.44 -8.86
CA VAL A 167 14.99 13.68 -9.49
C VAL A 167 15.27 14.27 -10.86
N CYS A 168 14.65 13.68 -11.88
CA CYS A 168 14.68 14.24 -13.23
C CYS A 168 13.29 14.71 -13.63
N THR A 169 13.22 15.91 -14.20
CA THR A 169 12.04 16.53 -14.80
C THR A 169 12.20 16.77 -16.30
N THR A 170 13.39 16.49 -16.85
CA THR A 170 13.63 16.55 -18.29
C THR A 170 14.45 15.35 -18.80
N LYS A 171 14.32 15.05 -20.09
CA LYS A 171 15.10 14.02 -20.79
C LYS A 171 16.63 14.30 -20.79
N PRO A 172 17.11 15.54 -21.02
CA PRO A 172 18.53 15.88 -20.93
C PRO A 172 19.17 15.62 -19.55
N GLU A 173 18.40 15.75 -18.47
CA GLU A 173 18.88 15.40 -17.12
C GLU A 173 19.19 13.90 -17.03
N ILE A 174 18.34 13.03 -17.57
CA ILE A 174 18.58 11.58 -17.61
C ILE A 174 19.85 11.28 -18.42
N GLU A 175 20.03 11.90 -19.58
CA GLU A 175 21.23 11.73 -20.42
C GLU A 175 22.51 12.16 -19.69
N THR A 176 22.45 13.24 -18.91
CA THR A 176 23.56 13.69 -18.08
C THR A 176 23.90 12.66 -17.01
N LEU A 177 22.90 12.02 -16.39
CA LEU A 177 23.12 10.95 -15.42
C LEU A 177 23.65 9.66 -16.07
N ILE A 178 23.25 9.35 -17.30
CA ILE A 178 23.82 8.24 -18.06
C ILE A 178 25.30 8.48 -18.34
N ARG A 179 25.69 9.70 -18.78
CA ARG A 179 27.11 10.04 -18.95
C ARG A 179 27.90 9.92 -17.65
N LYS A 180 27.30 10.29 -16.52
CA LYS A 180 27.93 10.23 -15.18
C LYS A 180 28.08 8.81 -14.63
N TRP A 181 27.06 7.96 -14.80
CA TRP A 181 26.95 6.66 -14.13
C TRP A 181 27.01 5.46 -15.09
N GLY A 182 27.08 5.70 -16.40
CA GLY A 182 27.10 4.69 -17.47
C GLY A 182 25.73 4.07 -17.75
N LYS A 183 25.03 3.57 -16.73
CA LYS A 183 23.70 2.96 -16.85
C LYS A 183 22.81 3.47 -15.73
N VAL A 184 21.55 3.75 -16.03
CA VAL A 184 20.60 4.29 -15.04
C VAL A 184 19.30 3.48 -15.02
N MET A 185 18.64 3.51 -13.87
CA MET A 185 17.29 2.99 -13.70
C MET A 185 16.37 4.18 -13.44
N VAL A 186 15.56 4.54 -14.43
CA VAL A 186 14.53 5.56 -14.29
C VAL A 186 13.35 4.95 -13.54
N LYS A 187 12.84 5.66 -12.54
CA LYS A 187 11.73 5.20 -11.70
C LYS A 187 10.63 6.25 -11.67
N ALA A 188 9.43 5.90 -12.07
CA ALA A 188 8.27 6.76 -11.94
C ALA A 188 8.04 7.14 -10.45
N PRO A 189 7.65 8.40 -10.15
CA PRO A 189 7.54 8.88 -8.77
C PRO A 189 6.59 8.03 -7.92
N TRP A 190 5.43 7.67 -8.47
CA TRP A 190 4.44 6.77 -7.85
C TRP A 190 4.37 5.50 -8.68
N SER A 191 5.03 4.43 -8.21
CA SER A 191 4.99 3.12 -8.86
C SER A 191 5.38 2.03 -7.86
N SER A 192 4.89 0.81 -8.07
CA SER A 192 5.04 -0.31 -7.13
C SER A 192 5.46 -1.60 -7.85
N SER A 193 6.08 -2.52 -7.10
CA SER A 193 6.33 -3.92 -7.50
C SER A 193 6.99 -4.07 -8.89
N GLY A 194 8.10 -3.35 -9.11
CA GLY A 194 8.87 -3.40 -10.35
C GLY A 194 8.28 -2.63 -11.53
N ARG A 195 7.04 -2.15 -11.45
CA ARG A 195 6.43 -1.33 -12.50
C ARG A 195 6.91 0.12 -12.42
N GLY A 196 6.83 0.81 -13.56
CA GLY A 196 7.35 2.17 -13.69
C GLY A 196 8.88 2.24 -13.56
N LEU A 197 9.56 1.11 -13.70
CA LEU A 197 11.02 1.03 -13.77
C LEU A 197 11.43 0.90 -15.24
N GLN A 198 12.38 1.71 -15.67
CA GLN A 198 12.95 1.65 -17.01
C GLN A 198 14.47 1.68 -16.94
N ARG A 199 15.11 0.61 -17.43
CA ARG A 199 16.56 0.56 -17.53
C ARG A 199 17.00 1.33 -18.79
N VAL A 200 17.88 2.31 -18.62
CA VAL A 200 18.42 3.11 -19.72
C VAL A 200 19.94 2.97 -19.74
N THR A 201 20.47 2.59 -20.90
CA THR A 201 21.89 2.22 -21.05
C THR A 201 22.59 2.93 -22.20
N LYS A 202 21.85 3.73 -22.98
CA LYS A 202 22.35 4.41 -24.18
C LYS A 202 21.72 5.81 -24.26
N THR A 203 22.42 6.68 -24.98
CA THR A 203 21.95 8.02 -25.38
C THR A 203 21.90 8.07 -26.93
N PRO A 204 20.97 8.81 -27.55
CA PRO A 204 19.91 9.60 -26.92
C PRO A 204 18.85 8.71 -26.26
N VAL A 205 18.17 9.24 -25.25
CA VAL A 205 17.09 8.49 -24.58
C VAL A 205 15.92 8.32 -25.55
N VAL A 206 15.35 7.12 -25.65
CA VAL A 206 14.18 6.89 -26.51
C VAL A 206 12.92 7.50 -25.90
N GLU A 207 12.04 8.04 -26.74
CA GLU A 207 10.87 8.84 -26.29
C GLU A 207 9.93 8.06 -25.36
N LYS A 208 9.78 6.76 -25.60
CA LYS A 208 9.00 5.83 -24.76
C LYS A 208 9.44 5.77 -23.28
N VAL A 209 10.67 6.20 -22.96
CA VAL A 209 11.13 6.33 -21.57
C VAL A 209 10.46 7.49 -20.87
N TRP A 210 10.11 8.53 -21.63
CA TRP A 210 9.55 9.79 -21.14
C TRP A 210 8.02 9.81 -21.12
N GLU A 211 7.38 9.14 -22.07
CA GLU A 211 5.91 9.13 -22.26
C GLU A 211 5.11 8.36 -21.18
N LYS A 212 5.76 7.83 -20.14
CA LYS A 212 5.13 7.00 -19.09
C LYS A 212 5.32 7.56 -17.69
#